data_AF-A0A4Q2JKN9-F1
#
_entry.id   AF-A0A4Q2JKN9-F1
#
_cell.length_a   1.000
_cell.length_b   1.000
_cell.length_c   1.000
_cell.angle_alpha   90.00
_cell.angle_beta   90.00
_cell.angle_gamma   90.00
#
_symmetry.space_group_name_H-M   'P 1'
#
loop_
_entity.id
_entity.type
_entity.pdbx_description
1 polymer ?
#
loop_
_entity_poly.entity_id
_entity_poly.type
_entity_poly.pdbx_seq_one_letter_code
_entity_poly.pdbx_strand_id
1 'polypeptide(L)'
;MSAERVGVAFEEDDPAASAHRIDGAAARIQSTAHRTGHRADRAVLAWGRWYTRDLPAEVAADRIAELESDVFEERAAAGDAAGAGRSIVGRAIRGVPADLAWRVARLRGLSLTAPRGTFPLALPALAHVATAMLLAWGVLIVVRVGAGMLDGSWAGARDLVAAGVVGLGLALIGSALSLVPEARWLGSLWLAVASYVLIRFGMYALIATSTTLSAFYTSALAEAILINRVMSAAGVLFFVSMAAWWLPSAKRLWVARPARVHGSAPLDPEGTTA
;
A
#
# COMPACT_ATOMS: atom_id res chain seq x y z
N MET A 1 -70.96 -9.25 28.33
CA MET A 1 -69.98 -9.18 27.22
C MET A 1 -68.60 -9.03 27.83
N SER A 2 -67.65 -9.76 27.26
CA SER A 2 -66.43 -10.27 27.90
C SER A 2 -65.38 -9.23 28.28
N ALA A 3 -64.73 -9.47 29.42
CA ALA A 3 -63.47 -8.85 29.80
C ALA A 3 -62.31 -9.71 29.26
N GLU A 4 -61.54 -9.16 28.32
CA GLU A 4 -60.38 -9.80 27.72
C GLU A 4 -59.15 -9.54 28.61
N ARG A 5 -58.64 -10.60 29.27
CA ARG A 5 -57.38 -10.56 30.00
C ARG A 5 -56.23 -10.66 28.99
N VAL A 6 -55.49 -9.56 28.80
CA VAL A 6 -54.20 -9.58 28.11
C VAL A 6 -53.18 -10.23 29.05
N GLY A 7 -52.85 -11.50 28.78
CA GLY A 7 -51.74 -12.19 29.42
C GLY A 7 -50.42 -11.70 28.85
N VAL A 8 -49.64 -10.98 29.65
CA VAL A 8 -48.22 -10.72 29.37
C VAL A 8 -47.47 -12.00 29.73
N ALA A 9 -47.11 -12.79 28.72
CA ALA A 9 -46.18 -13.90 28.88
C ALA A 9 -44.79 -13.31 29.13
N PHE A 10 -44.31 -13.41 30.36
CA PHE A 10 -42.89 -13.25 30.65
C PHE A 10 -42.21 -14.50 30.11
N GLU A 11 -41.58 -14.37 28.94
CA GLU A 11 -40.67 -15.38 28.41
C GLU A 11 -39.49 -15.47 29.37
N GLU A 12 -39.47 -16.52 30.18
CA GLU A 12 -38.42 -16.82 31.14
C GLU A 12 -37.17 -17.18 30.32
N ASP A 13 -36.34 -16.17 30.06
CA ASP A 13 -35.10 -16.29 29.29
C ASP A 13 -34.24 -17.39 29.94
N ASP A 14 -34.10 -18.52 29.24
CA ASP A 14 -33.33 -19.67 29.72
C ASP A 14 -31.88 -19.22 29.99
N PRO A 15 -31.41 -19.25 31.25
CA PRO A 15 -30.10 -18.75 31.64
C PRO A 15 -28.96 -19.55 30.97
N ALA A 16 -29.20 -20.81 30.59
CA ALA A 16 -28.22 -21.62 29.88
C ALA A 16 -28.08 -21.20 28.41
N ALA A 17 -29.19 -20.83 27.76
CA ALA A 17 -29.20 -20.35 26.37
C ALA A 17 -28.57 -18.95 26.25
N SER A 18 -28.72 -18.10 27.28
CA SER A 18 -28.08 -16.78 27.35
C SER A 18 -26.59 -16.89 27.68
N ALA A 19 -26.16 -17.81 28.56
CA ALA A 19 -24.74 -18.09 28.82
C ALA A 19 -24.00 -18.58 27.56
N HIS A 20 -24.57 -19.56 26.84
CA HIS A 20 -23.95 -20.08 25.61
C HIS A 20 -23.87 -19.01 24.49
N ARG A 21 -24.82 -18.07 24.45
CA ARG A 21 -24.81 -16.93 23.51
C ARG A 21 -23.70 -15.92 23.85
N ILE A 22 -23.45 -15.68 25.13
CA ILE A 22 -22.38 -14.80 25.62
C ILE A 22 -21.01 -15.43 25.35
N ASP A 23 -20.84 -16.73 25.60
CA ASP A 23 -19.59 -17.44 25.32
C ASP A 23 -19.27 -17.45 23.81
N GLY A 24 -20.29 -17.66 22.97
CA GLY A 24 -20.15 -17.56 21.51
C GLY A 24 -19.87 -16.15 21.00
N ALA A 25 -20.32 -15.11 21.71
CA ALA A 25 -19.97 -13.72 21.41
C ALA A 25 -18.52 -13.39 21.82
N ALA A 26 -18.10 -13.82 23.01
CA ALA A 26 -16.74 -13.63 23.52
C ALA A 26 -15.69 -14.33 22.63
N ALA A 27 -15.93 -15.59 22.25
CA ALA A 27 -15.05 -16.35 21.35
C ALA A 27 -14.94 -15.69 19.96
N ARG A 28 -16.06 -15.13 19.44
CA ARG A 28 -16.03 -14.39 18.17
C ARG A 28 -15.17 -13.13 18.27
N ILE A 29 -15.34 -12.34 19.34
CA ILE A 29 -14.58 -11.11 19.59
C ILE A 29 -13.08 -11.40 19.67
N GLN A 30 -12.68 -12.44 20.42
CA GLN A 30 -11.29 -12.93 20.49
C GLN A 30 -10.76 -13.36 19.11
N SER A 31 -11.54 -14.13 18.33
CA SER A 31 -11.12 -14.57 16.99
C SER A 31 -10.90 -13.40 16.02
N THR A 32 -11.72 -12.35 16.12
CA THR A 32 -11.57 -11.14 15.30
C THR A 32 -10.36 -10.32 15.73
N ALA A 33 -10.18 -10.14 17.04
CA ALA A 33 -9.02 -9.45 17.61
C ALA A 33 -7.69 -10.09 17.16
N HIS A 34 -7.61 -11.42 17.27
CA HIS A 34 -6.43 -12.19 16.87
C HIS A 34 -6.12 -12.05 15.36
N ARG A 35 -7.16 -12.12 14.51
CA ARG A 35 -7.04 -11.89 13.06
C ARG A 35 -6.60 -10.46 12.71
N THR A 36 -7.10 -9.44 13.41
CA THR A 36 -6.65 -8.06 13.20
C THR A 36 -5.21 -7.84 13.63
N GLY A 37 -4.76 -8.47 14.73
CA GLY A 37 -3.35 -8.44 15.15
C GLY A 37 -2.42 -9.00 14.08
N HIS A 38 -2.69 -10.21 13.57
CA HIS A 38 -1.90 -10.80 12.48
C HIS A 38 -1.88 -9.99 11.17
N ARG A 39 -2.92 -9.19 10.90
CA ARG A 39 -2.93 -8.29 9.74
C ARG A 39 -2.05 -7.06 9.97
N ALA A 40 -2.05 -6.50 11.17
CA ALA A 40 -1.18 -5.39 11.55
C ALA A 40 0.30 -5.79 11.47
N ASP A 41 0.68 -6.92 12.05
CA ASP A 41 2.06 -7.43 12.05
C ASP A 41 2.58 -7.59 10.61
N ARG A 42 1.78 -8.22 9.75
CA ARG A 42 2.14 -8.39 8.33
C ARG A 42 2.27 -7.06 7.60
N ALA A 43 1.46 -6.06 7.93
CA ALA A 43 1.56 -4.74 7.32
C ALA A 43 2.85 -4.01 7.75
N VAL A 44 3.23 -4.10 9.03
CA VAL A 44 4.49 -3.53 9.55
C VAL A 44 5.71 -4.20 8.91
N LEU A 45 5.71 -5.53 8.81
CA LEU A 45 6.81 -6.25 8.15
C LEU A 45 6.86 -6.02 6.64
N ALA A 46 5.70 -5.88 5.98
CA ALA A 46 5.63 -5.51 4.57
C ALA A 46 6.16 -4.08 4.33
N TRP A 47 5.83 -3.15 5.22
CA TRP A 47 6.43 -1.81 5.25
C TRP A 47 7.95 -1.88 5.44
N GLY A 48 8.41 -2.64 6.44
CA GLY A 48 9.82 -2.91 6.72
C GLY A 48 10.60 -3.34 5.49
N ARG A 49 10.15 -4.42 4.85
CA ARG A 49 10.74 -4.95 3.61
C ARG A 49 10.70 -3.96 2.44
N TRP A 50 9.70 -3.08 2.39
CA TRP A 50 9.60 -2.08 1.34
C TRP A 50 10.59 -0.92 1.55
N TYR A 51 10.72 -0.40 2.77
CA TYR A 51 11.57 0.77 3.01
C TYR A 51 13.06 0.42 3.07
N THR A 52 13.42 -0.83 3.41
CA THR A 52 14.81 -1.29 3.38
C THR A 52 15.25 -1.82 2.01
N ARG A 53 14.34 -1.85 1.04
CA ARG A 53 14.62 -2.32 -0.33
C ARG A 53 15.68 -1.44 -0.99
N ASP A 54 16.62 -2.08 -1.68
CA ASP A 54 17.80 -1.49 -2.33
C ASP A 54 18.91 -0.99 -1.38
N LEU A 55 18.84 -1.33 -0.08
CA LEU A 55 19.97 -1.24 0.84
C LEU A 55 20.83 -2.53 0.78
N PRO A 56 22.11 -2.48 1.24
CA PRO A 56 22.93 -3.67 1.41
C PRO A 56 22.18 -4.76 2.19
N ALA A 57 22.30 -6.01 1.74
CA ALA A 57 21.50 -7.13 2.24
C ALA A 57 21.64 -7.32 3.76
N GLU A 58 22.86 -7.12 4.30
CA GLU A 58 23.16 -7.15 5.74
C GLU A 58 22.38 -6.10 6.54
N VAL A 59 22.38 -4.84 6.08
CA VAL A 59 21.68 -3.73 6.74
C VAL A 59 20.15 -3.93 6.68
N ALA A 60 19.65 -4.41 5.55
CA ALA A 60 18.22 -4.70 5.39
C ALA A 60 17.78 -5.87 6.30
N ALA A 61 18.61 -6.92 6.41
CA ALA A 61 18.34 -8.08 7.26
C ALA A 61 18.33 -7.69 8.75
N ASP A 62 19.34 -6.95 9.22
CA ASP A 62 19.41 -6.49 10.61
C ASP A 62 18.17 -5.67 10.99
N ARG A 63 17.75 -4.75 10.12
CA ARG A 63 16.61 -3.87 10.40
C ARG A 63 15.27 -4.61 10.35
N ILE A 64 15.15 -5.62 9.49
CA ILE A 64 13.96 -6.50 9.47
C ILE A 64 13.91 -7.35 10.74
N ALA A 65 15.05 -7.89 11.20
CA ALA A 65 15.13 -8.68 12.42
C ALA A 65 14.77 -7.87 13.67
N GLU A 66 15.20 -6.60 13.74
CA GLU A 66 14.80 -5.67 14.79
C GLU A 66 13.29 -5.43 14.79
N LEU A 67 12.69 -5.16 13.62
CA LEU A 67 11.23 -5.01 13.49
C LEU A 67 10.45 -6.28 13.86
N GLU A 68 11.00 -7.46 13.53
CA GLU A 68 10.41 -8.75 13.93
C GLU A 68 10.46 -8.93 15.46
N SER A 69 11.56 -8.54 16.10
CA SER A 69 11.70 -8.54 17.56
C SER A 69 10.73 -7.56 18.22
N ASP A 70 10.65 -6.32 17.74
CA ASP A 70 9.73 -5.28 18.27
C ASP A 70 8.27 -5.73 18.21
N VAL A 71 7.87 -6.32 17.07
CA VAL A 71 6.51 -6.84 16.88
C VAL A 71 6.26 -8.04 17.81
N PHE A 72 7.24 -8.91 18.00
CA PHE A 72 7.13 -10.04 18.93
C PHE A 72 7.01 -9.57 20.38
N GLU A 73 7.85 -8.63 20.82
CA GLU A 73 7.83 -8.06 22.17
C GLU A 73 6.53 -7.32 22.45
N GLU A 74 6.04 -6.52 21.51
CA GLU A 74 4.79 -5.80 21.69
C GLU A 74 3.58 -6.75 21.74
N ARG A 75 3.64 -7.88 21.01
CA ARG A 75 2.62 -8.93 21.07
C ARG A 75 2.68 -9.70 22.40
N ALA A 76 3.87 -9.99 22.90
CA ALA A 76 4.07 -10.60 24.21
C ALA A 76 3.59 -9.68 25.35
N ALA A 77 3.83 -8.37 25.23
CA ALA A 77 3.41 -7.37 26.21
C ALA A 77 1.90 -7.08 26.20
N ALA A 78 1.25 -7.14 25.02
CA ALA A 78 -0.17 -6.80 24.89
C ALA A 78 -1.15 -7.96 25.13
N GLY A 79 -0.69 -9.22 25.06
CA GLY A 79 -1.56 -10.40 25.16
C GLY A 79 -2.66 -10.46 24.09
N ASP A 80 -3.69 -11.31 24.27
CA ASP A 80 -4.85 -11.45 23.35
C ASP A 80 -5.85 -10.26 23.44
N ALA A 81 -5.45 -9.13 24.02
CA ALA A 81 -6.32 -7.98 24.18
C ALA A 81 -6.63 -7.31 22.82
N ALA A 82 -7.92 -7.07 22.55
CA ALA A 82 -8.45 -6.51 21.30
C ALA A 82 -7.95 -5.08 20.92
N GLY A 83 -7.05 -4.49 21.71
CA GLY A 83 -6.42 -3.19 21.47
C GLY A 83 -4.99 -3.24 20.92
N ALA A 84 -4.30 -4.39 21.02
CA ALA A 84 -2.87 -4.53 20.68
C ALA A 84 -2.54 -4.06 19.26
N GLY A 85 -3.33 -4.50 18.27
CA GLY A 85 -3.11 -4.15 16.86
C GLY A 85 -3.26 -2.65 16.55
N ARG A 86 -4.06 -1.90 17.31
CA ARG A 86 -4.20 -0.44 17.13
C ARG A 86 -3.02 0.33 17.71
N SER A 87 -2.45 -0.14 18.82
CA SER A 87 -1.21 0.40 19.40
C SER A 87 -0.05 0.25 18.41
N ILE A 88 0.14 -0.97 17.90
CA ILE A 88 1.21 -1.32 16.94
C ILE A 88 1.11 -0.48 15.68
N VAL A 89 -0.07 -0.41 15.05
CA VAL A 89 -0.27 0.39 13.82
C VAL A 89 -0.09 1.89 14.09
N GLY A 90 -0.57 2.39 15.24
CA GLY A 90 -0.41 3.79 15.61
C GLY A 90 1.04 4.21 15.81
N ARG A 91 1.87 3.34 16.40
CA ARG A 91 3.32 3.57 16.55
C ARG A 91 4.01 3.46 15.19
N ALA A 92 3.70 2.45 14.39
CA ALA A 92 4.28 2.27 13.07
C ALA A 92 4.02 3.49 12.17
N ILE A 93 2.77 3.99 12.12
CA ILE A 93 2.41 5.20 11.34
C ILE A 93 3.20 6.42 11.80
N ARG A 94 3.41 6.61 13.10
CA ARG A 94 4.22 7.70 13.64
C ARG A 94 5.72 7.54 13.36
N GLY A 95 6.20 6.31 13.18
CA GLY A 95 7.58 5.98 12.83
C GLY A 95 7.93 6.18 11.35
N VAL A 96 6.95 6.12 10.45
CA VAL A 96 7.15 6.23 8.98
C VAL A 96 8.03 7.42 8.55
N PRO A 97 7.84 8.66 9.06
CA PRO A 97 8.70 9.79 8.67
C PRO A 97 10.16 9.59 9.10
N ALA A 98 10.39 9.01 10.27
CA ALA A 98 11.73 8.72 10.78
C ALA A 98 12.42 7.61 9.96
N ASP A 99 11.68 6.56 9.59
CA ASP A 99 12.17 5.47 8.73
C ASP A 99 12.58 5.99 7.34
N LEU A 100 11.76 6.86 6.75
CA LEU A 100 12.06 7.49 5.46
C LEU A 100 13.25 8.45 5.56
N ALA A 101 13.34 9.25 6.61
CA ALA A 101 14.47 10.14 6.84
C ALA A 101 15.78 9.35 7.00
N TRP A 102 15.75 8.26 7.76
CA TRP A 102 16.88 7.33 7.92
C TRP A 102 17.30 6.72 6.58
N ARG A 103 16.33 6.24 5.78
CA ARG A 103 16.60 5.67 4.46
C ARG A 103 17.25 6.68 3.53
N VAL A 104 16.73 7.91 3.48
CA VAL A 104 17.29 9.00 2.67
C VAL A 104 18.72 9.34 3.11
N ALA A 105 18.98 9.38 4.42
CA ALA A 105 20.33 9.60 4.95
C ALA A 105 21.30 8.48 4.55
N ARG A 106 20.87 7.21 4.62
CA ARG A 106 21.67 6.05 4.19
C ARG A 106 21.95 6.06 2.69
N LEU A 107 20.94 6.32 1.85
CA LEU A 107 21.10 6.41 0.40
C LEU A 107 22.03 7.56 -0.01
N ARG A 108 21.95 8.71 0.67
CA ARG A 108 22.91 9.81 0.47
C ARG A 108 24.32 9.40 0.85
N GLY A 109 24.51 8.71 1.97
CA GLY A 109 25.82 8.18 2.38
C GLY A 109 26.42 7.23 1.35
N LEU A 110 25.63 6.25 0.88
CA LEU A 110 26.06 5.29 -0.16
C LEU A 110 26.35 5.96 -1.50
N SER A 111 25.59 6.99 -1.87
CA SER A 111 25.82 7.78 -3.09
C SER A 111 27.13 8.60 -3.01
N LEU A 112 27.54 9.04 -1.83
CA LEU A 112 28.77 9.81 -1.64
C LEU A 112 30.03 8.93 -1.69
N THR A 113 29.89 7.64 -1.37
CA THR A 113 30.99 6.67 -1.40
C THR A 113 31.07 5.86 -2.70
N ALA A 114 30.10 6.01 -3.61
CA ALA A 114 30.08 5.30 -4.88
C ALA A 114 31.10 5.89 -5.87
N PRO A 115 31.89 5.06 -6.59
CA PRO A 115 32.79 5.54 -7.64
C PRO A 115 32.06 6.36 -8.70
N ARG A 116 32.63 7.51 -9.11
CA ARG A 116 32.09 8.36 -10.18
C ARG A 116 31.93 7.52 -11.47
N GLY A 117 30.69 7.27 -11.87
CA GLY A 117 30.34 6.45 -13.04
C GLY A 117 29.31 5.36 -12.75
N THR A 118 29.10 4.99 -11.48
CA THR A 118 28.08 4.01 -11.07
C THR A 118 26.77 4.76 -10.72
N PHE A 119 26.09 5.28 -11.75
CA PHE A 119 24.80 5.96 -11.62
C PHE A 119 23.51 5.08 -11.53
N PRO A 120 23.48 3.76 -11.21
CA PRO A 120 22.23 3.00 -11.21
C PRO A 120 21.54 2.84 -9.84
N LEU A 121 22.12 3.29 -8.71
CA LEU A 121 21.51 3.12 -7.38
C LEU A 121 20.52 4.25 -7.00
N ALA A 122 20.72 5.47 -7.50
CA ALA A 122 19.87 6.60 -7.17
C ALA A 122 18.46 6.51 -7.81
N LEU A 123 18.34 5.87 -8.98
CA LEU A 123 17.09 5.79 -9.75
C LEU A 123 16.03 4.89 -9.08
N PRO A 124 16.33 3.65 -8.65
CA PRO A 124 15.39 2.82 -7.90
C PRO A 124 14.98 3.47 -6.59
N ALA A 125 15.94 4.04 -5.86
CA ALA A 125 15.67 4.78 -4.63
C ALA A 125 14.68 5.93 -4.84
N LEU A 126 14.86 6.72 -5.92
CA LEU A 126 13.97 7.82 -6.27
C LEU A 126 12.55 7.32 -6.60
N ALA A 127 12.42 6.18 -7.28
CA ALA A 127 11.11 5.58 -7.57
C ALA A 127 10.36 5.17 -6.28
N HIS A 128 11.06 4.62 -5.29
CA HIS A 128 10.45 4.30 -4.00
C HIS A 128 10.06 5.56 -3.22
N VAL A 129 10.91 6.60 -3.21
CA VAL A 129 10.57 7.88 -2.58
C VAL A 129 9.35 8.51 -3.24
N ALA A 130 9.31 8.57 -4.58
CA ALA A 130 8.16 9.08 -5.31
C ALA A 130 6.89 8.27 -5.04
N THR A 131 6.99 6.93 -4.96
CA THR A 131 5.89 6.04 -4.60
C THR A 131 5.37 6.34 -3.18
N ALA A 132 6.25 6.49 -2.20
CA ALA A 132 5.86 6.85 -0.83
C ALA A 132 5.21 8.23 -0.77
N MET A 133 5.76 9.23 -1.47
CA MET A 133 5.14 10.57 -1.55
C MET A 133 3.74 10.51 -2.16
N LEU A 134 3.56 9.73 -3.23
CA LEU A 134 2.27 9.55 -3.88
C LEU A 134 1.25 8.85 -2.94
N LEU A 135 1.69 7.82 -2.21
CA LEU A 135 0.85 7.14 -1.22
C LEU A 135 0.46 8.07 -0.08
N ALA A 136 1.41 8.83 0.47
CA ALA A 136 1.15 9.82 1.52
C ALA A 136 0.16 10.88 1.06
N TRP A 137 0.32 11.38 -0.17
CA TRP A 137 -0.63 12.31 -0.79
C TRP A 137 -2.03 11.70 -0.94
N GLY A 138 -2.13 10.46 -1.44
CA GLY A 138 -3.40 9.76 -1.56
C GLY A 138 -4.10 9.52 -0.22
N VAL A 139 -3.36 9.13 0.82
CA VAL A 139 -3.89 8.96 2.18
C VAL A 139 -4.37 10.30 2.73
N LEU A 140 -3.59 11.38 2.57
CA LEU A 140 -4.00 12.73 2.99
C LEU A 140 -5.35 13.12 2.35
N ILE A 141 -5.52 12.90 1.05
CA ILE A 141 -6.77 13.18 0.34
C ILE A 141 -7.93 12.39 0.93
N VAL A 142 -7.81 11.06 1.02
CA VAL A 142 -8.90 10.19 1.49
C VAL A 142 -9.28 10.52 2.93
N VAL A 143 -8.31 10.78 3.80
CA VAL A 143 -8.56 11.18 5.19
C VAL A 143 -9.24 12.54 5.27
N ARG A 144 -8.77 13.55 4.51
CA ARG A 144 -9.38 14.89 4.51
C ARG A 144 -10.80 14.90 3.99
N VAL A 145 -11.03 14.19 2.88
CA VAL A 145 -12.37 14.05 2.28
C VAL A 145 -13.28 13.28 3.24
N GLY A 146 -12.80 12.15 3.79
CA GLY A 146 -13.55 11.35 4.75
C GLY A 146 -13.95 12.13 6.01
N ALA A 147 -13.01 12.88 6.60
CA ALA A 147 -13.30 13.76 7.73
C ALA A 147 -14.36 14.82 7.37
N GLY A 148 -14.22 15.48 6.21
CA GLY A 148 -15.22 16.44 5.73
C GLY A 148 -16.60 15.82 5.51
N MET A 149 -16.67 14.57 5.04
CA MET A 149 -17.94 13.85 4.89
C MET A 149 -18.57 13.50 6.23
N LEU A 150 -17.77 13.10 7.23
CA LEU A 150 -18.24 12.77 8.58
C LEU A 150 -18.73 14.01 9.32
N ASP A 151 -18.03 15.13 9.20
CA ASP A 151 -18.38 16.39 9.85
C ASP A 151 -19.42 17.21 9.07
N GLY A 152 -19.93 16.68 7.94
CA GLY A 152 -20.93 17.33 7.10
C GLY A 152 -20.44 18.58 6.35
N SER A 153 -19.15 18.89 6.41
CA SER A 153 -18.53 20.07 5.78
C SER A 153 -18.11 19.82 4.32
N TRP A 154 -18.23 18.59 3.83
CA TRP A 154 -17.87 18.25 2.46
C TRP A 154 -18.80 18.92 1.44
N ALA A 155 -18.25 19.87 0.69
CA ALA A 155 -18.95 20.59 -0.38
C ALA A 155 -18.56 20.13 -1.81
N GLY A 156 -17.70 19.11 -1.94
CA GLY A 156 -17.18 18.67 -3.23
C GLY A 156 -18.05 17.63 -3.96
N ALA A 157 -17.72 17.34 -5.22
CA ALA A 157 -18.41 16.34 -6.02
C ALA A 157 -18.09 14.90 -5.57
N ARG A 158 -19.09 14.00 -5.60
CA ARG A 158 -18.90 12.58 -5.25
C ARG A 158 -17.83 11.88 -6.10
N ASP A 159 -17.68 12.29 -7.36
CA ASP A 159 -16.67 11.76 -8.27
C ASP A 159 -15.24 12.02 -7.78
N LEU A 160 -15.02 13.10 -7.01
CA LEU A 160 -13.71 13.38 -6.40
C LEU A 160 -13.40 12.41 -5.25
N VAL A 161 -14.42 11.98 -4.52
CA VAL A 161 -14.29 10.93 -3.49
C VAL A 161 -13.90 9.61 -4.15
N ALA A 162 -14.63 9.23 -5.21
CA ALA A 162 -14.35 8.02 -5.97
C ALA A 162 -12.94 8.07 -6.58
N ALA A 163 -12.53 9.19 -7.17
CA ALA A 163 -11.19 9.37 -7.72
C ALA A 163 -10.10 9.25 -6.65
N GLY A 164 -10.30 9.80 -5.45
CA GLY A 164 -9.36 9.66 -4.33
C GLY A 164 -9.19 8.20 -3.90
N VAL A 165 -10.29 7.48 -3.69
CA VAL A 165 -10.28 6.07 -3.27
C VAL A 165 -9.70 5.16 -4.35
N VAL A 166 -10.15 5.32 -5.60
CA VAL A 166 -9.63 4.56 -6.75
C VAL A 166 -8.15 4.86 -6.96
N GLY A 167 -7.75 6.14 -6.94
CA GLY A 167 -6.36 6.54 -7.09
C GLY A 167 -5.45 5.95 -6.01
N LEU A 168 -5.88 5.95 -4.75
CA LEU A 168 -5.12 5.33 -3.66
C LEU A 168 -5.06 3.80 -3.83
N GLY A 169 -6.16 3.16 -4.22
CA GLY A 169 -6.18 1.73 -4.54
C GLY A 169 -5.20 1.37 -5.65
N LEU A 170 -5.19 2.13 -6.75
CA LEU A 170 -4.23 1.96 -7.84
C LEU A 170 -2.78 2.14 -7.35
N ALA A 171 -2.52 3.12 -6.50
CA ALA A 171 -1.19 3.36 -5.94
C ALA A 171 -0.72 2.20 -5.03
N LEU A 172 -1.62 1.64 -4.22
CA LEU A 172 -1.33 0.48 -3.38
C LEU A 172 -1.04 -0.77 -4.21
N ILE A 173 -1.84 -1.04 -5.25
CA ILE A 173 -1.62 -2.14 -6.18
C ILE A 173 -0.29 -1.96 -6.92
N GLY A 174 -0.04 -0.77 -7.47
CA GLY A 174 1.21 -0.46 -8.16
C GLY A 174 2.45 -0.60 -7.26
N SER A 175 2.33 -0.18 -6.00
CA SER A 175 3.36 -0.37 -4.97
C SER A 175 3.58 -1.86 -4.65
N ALA A 176 2.52 -2.64 -4.51
CA ALA A 176 2.64 -4.09 -4.28
C ALA A 176 3.29 -4.80 -5.47
N LEU A 177 2.94 -4.43 -6.71
CA LEU A 177 3.55 -4.97 -7.92
C LEU A 177 5.03 -4.58 -8.06
N SER A 178 5.42 -3.38 -7.62
CA SER A 178 6.84 -2.96 -7.65
C SER A 178 7.72 -3.73 -6.65
N LEU A 179 7.11 -4.39 -5.65
CA LEU A 179 7.80 -5.33 -4.78
C LEU A 179 8.19 -6.64 -5.49
N VAL A 180 7.50 -7.02 -6.57
CA VAL A 180 7.81 -8.23 -7.34
C VAL A 180 8.77 -7.90 -8.48
N PRO A 181 10.03 -8.41 -8.49
CA PRO A 181 11.03 -8.02 -9.50
C PRO A 181 10.58 -8.17 -10.95
N GLU A 182 9.83 -9.23 -11.24
CA GLU A 182 9.31 -9.54 -12.59
C GLU A 182 8.15 -8.64 -13.03
N ALA A 183 7.40 -8.09 -12.07
CA ALA A 183 6.24 -7.24 -12.32
C ALA A 183 6.50 -5.74 -12.06
N ARG A 184 7.76 -5.35 -11.78
CA ARG A 184 8.15 -3.97 -11.48
C ARG A 184 7.69 -2.97 -12.54
N TRP A 185 7.86 -3.32 -13.81
CA TRP A 185 7.44 -2.47 -14.93
C TRP A 185 5.92 -2.24 -14.91
N LEU A 186 5.14 -3.30 -14.64
CA LEU A 186 3.69 -3.22 -14.54
C LEU A 186 3.30 -2.36 -13.33
N GLY A 187 3.93 -2.58 -12.17
CA GLY A 187 3.73 -1.75 -10.98
C GLY A 187 3.93 -0.26 -11.25
N SER A 188 4.98 0.10 -11.99
CA SER A 188 5.20 1.49 -12.41
C SER A 188 4.11 2.03 -13.33
N LEU A 189 3.54 1.22 -14.25
CA LEU A 189 2.41 1.66 -15.07
C LEU A 189 1.16 1.94 -14.22
N TRP A 190 0.88 1.08 -13.23
CA TRP A 190 -0.20 1.33 -12.27
C TRP A 190 0.03 2.61 -11.47
N LEU A 191 1.28 2.85 -11.03
CA LEU A 191 1.67 4.08 -10.34
C LEU A 191 1.56 5.33 -11.24
N ALA A 192 1.79 5.20 -12.56
CA ALA A 192 1.59 6.30 -13.50
C ALA A 192 0.11 6.72 -13.58
N VAL A 193 -0.80 5.75 -13.70
CA VAL A 193 -2.25 6.02 -13.69
C VAL A 193 -2.67 6.59 -12.34
N ALA A 194 -2.22 5.99 -11.23
CA ALA A 194 -2.49 6.48 -9.89
C ALA A 194 -2.00 7.92 -9.69
N SER A 195 -0.81 8.24 -10.19
CA SER A 195 -0.22 9.58 -10.14
C SER A 195 -1.08 10.60 -10.86
N TYR A 196 -1.57 10.28 -12.05
CA TYR A 196 -2.50 11.17 -12.76
C TYR A 196 -3.76 11.42 -11.93
N VAL A 197 -4.41 10.35 -11.47
CA VAL A 197 -5.68 10.43 -10.75
C VAL A 197 -5.52 11.22 -9.44
N LEU A 198 -4.53 10.87 -8.62
CA LEU A 198 -4.34 11.47 -7.30
C LEU A 198 -3.82 12.91 -7.35
N ILE A 199 -2.94 13.26 -8.29
CA ILE A 199 -2.47 14.64 -8.40
C ILE A 199 -3.58 15.51 -8.99
N ARG A 200 -4.16 15.07 -10.13
CA ARG A 200 -5.15 15.88 -10.87
C ARG A 200 -6.42 16.08 -10.07
N PHE A 201 -7.07 14.99 -9.64
CA PHE A 201 -8.38 15.03 -8.98
C PHE A 201 -8.26 15.23 -7.47
N GLY A 202 -7.19 14.71 -6.86
CA GLY A 202 -6.94 14.92 -5.44
C GLY A 202 -6.72 16.39 -5.09
N MET A 203 -6.07 17.17 -5.95
CA MET A 203 -5.97 18.62 -5.76
C MET A 203 -7.36 19.29 -5.70
N TYR A 204 -8.28 18.91 -6.60
CA TYR A 204 -9.65 19.44 -6.58
C TYR A 204 -10.43 19.02 -5.32
N ALA A 205 -10.21 17.80 -4.83
CA ALA A 205 -10.79 17.34 -3.57
C ALA A 205 -10.27 18.14 -2.35
N LEU A 206 -8.99 18.51 -2.36
CA LEU A 206 -8.40 19.33 -1.30
C LEU A 206 -8.86 20.78 -1.35
N ILE A 207 -9.06 21.36 -2.54
CA ILE A 207 -9.68 22.69 -2.69
C ILE A 207 -11.07 22.72 -2.03
N ALA A 208 -11.87 21.66 -2.22
CA ALA A 208 -13.20 21.55 -1.63
C ALA A 208 -13.22 21.39 -0.09
N THR A 209 -12.07 21.10 0.54
CA THR A 209 -11.96 20.85 2.00
C THR A 209 -11.04 21.84 2.72
N SER A 210 -10.47 22.83 2.02
CA SER A 210 -9.50 23.78 2.58
C SER A 210 -9.74 25.19 2.07
N THR A 211 -10.06 26.10 3.00
CA THR A 211 -10.26 27.52 2.72
C THR A 211 -8.99 28.18 2.19
N THR A 212 -7.81 27.81 2.71
CA THR A 212 -6.51 28.34 2.27
C THR A 212 -6.19 27.92 0.83
N LEU A 213 -6.37 26.64 0.50
CA LEU A 213 -6.13 26.14 -0.86
C LEU A 213 -7.12 26.73 -1.85
N SER A 214 -8.39 26.85 -1.44
CA SER A 214 -9.42 27.52 -2.23
C SER A 214 -9.06 28.98 -2.50
N ALA A 215 -8.67 29.75 -1.47
CA ALA A 215 -8.26 31.14 -1.62
C ALA A 215 -7.08 31.29 -2.59
N PHE A 216 -6.03 30.47 -2.43
CA PHE A 216 -4.88 30.44 -3.33
C PHE A 216 -5.30 30.15 -4.78
N TYR A 217 -6.12 29.13 -5.01
CA TYR A 217 -6.60 28.77 -6.35
C TYR A 217 -7.45 29.86 -6.98
N THR A 218 -8.25 30.59 -6.20
CA THR A 218 -9.05 31.71 -6.71
C THR A 218 -8.19 32.94 -7.03
N SER A 219 -7.10 33.16 -6.27
CA SER A 219 -6.20 34.32 -6.49
C SER A 219 -5.26 34.17 -7.68
N ALA A 220 -4.90 32.94 -8.05
CA ALA A 220 -3.92 32.64 -9.10
C ALA A 220 -4.39 31.45 -9.94
N LEU A 221 -5.61 31.54 -10.48
CA LEU A 221 -6.31 30.41 -11.09
C LEU A 221 -5.55 29.80 -12.27
N ALA A 222 -5.03 30.65 -13.16
CA ALA A 222 -4.34 30.18 -14.36
C ALA A 222 -3.04 29.44 -14.00
N GLU A 223 -2.26 30.03 -13.09
CA GLU A 223 -1.00 29.47 -12.59
C GLU A 223 -1.24 28.19 -11.80
N ALA A 224 -2.24 28.17 -10.92
CA ALA A 224 -2.57 26.99 -10.12
C ALA A 224 -3.09 25.83 -10.98
N ILE A 225 -3.87 26.11 -12.04
CA ILE A 225 -4.28 25.10 -13.02
C ILE A 225 -3.06 24.57 -13.78
N LEU A 226 -2.16 25.46 -14.22
CA LEU A 226 -0.95 25.08 -14.95
C LEU A 226 -0.03 24.22 -14.09
N ILE A 227 0.26 24.62 -12.85
CA ILE A 227 1.08 23.86 -11.90
C ILE A 227 0.51 22.46 -11.71
N ASN A 228 -0.81 22.34 -11.49
CA ASN A 228 -1.44 21.03 -11.33
C ASN A 228 -1.33 20.16 -12.59
N ARG A 229 -1.49 20.74 -13.79
CA ARG A 229 -1.29 20.02 -15.06
C ARG A 229 0.14 19.54 -15.22
N VAL A 230 1.11 20.42 -14.97
CA VAL A 230 2.54 20.12 -15.08
C VAL A 230 2.95 19.06 -14.07
N MET A 231 2.53 19.17 -12.82
CA MET A 231 2.79 18.15 -11.79
C MET A 231 2.19 16.79 -12.15
N SER A 232 0.95 16.77 -12.64
CA SER A 232 0.29 15.54 -13.08
C SER A 232 1.06 14.88 -14.22
N ALA A 233 1.44 15.67 -15.24
CA ALA A 233 2.21 15.18 -16.37
C ALA A 233 3.61 14.69 -15.95
N ALA A 234 4.30 15.43 -15.08
CA ALA A 234 5.61 15.07 -14.56
C ALA A 234 5.57 13.75 -13.78
N GLY A 235 4.57 13.55 -12.91
CA GLY A 235 4.39 12.30 -12.17
C GLY A 235 4.13 11.11 -13.10
N VAL A 236 3.25 11.27 -14.10
CA VAL A 236 3.00 10.23 -15.11
C VAL A 236 4.28 9.90 -15.87
N LEU A 237 4.97 10.90 -16.40
CA LEU A 237 6.21 10.71 -17.17
C LEU A 237 7.28 10.02 -16.33
N PHE A 238 7.45 10.43 -15.07
CA PHE A 238 8.39 9.80 -14.15
C PHE A 238 8.13 8.30 -14.01
N PHE A 239 6.89 7.89 -13.71
CA PHE A 239 6.55 6.48 -13.55
C PHE A 239 6.59 5.69 -14.87
N VAL A 240 6.23 6.32 -16.00
CA VAL A 240 6.41 5.71 -17.33
C VAL A 240 7.90 5.48 -17.63
N SER A 241 8.76 6.44 -17.32
CA SER A 241 10.22 6.27 -17.45
C SER A 241 10.73 5.13 -16.56
N MET A 242 10.23 5.00 -15.33
CA MET A 242 10.56 3.87 -14.45
C MET A 242 10.04 2.53 -14.99
N ALA A 243 8.86 2.51 -15.61
CA ALA A 243 8.32 1.31 -16.26
C ALA A 243 9.21 0.87 -17.42
N ALA A 244 9.63 1.81 -18.27
CA ALA A 244 10.56 1.54 -19.37
C ALA A 244 11.92 1.07 -18.87
N TRP A 245 12.42 1.64 -17.76
CA TRP A 245 13.68 1.25 -17.13
C TRP A 245 13.66 -0.20 -16.60
N TRP A 246 12.54 -0.63 -16.02
CA TRP A 246 12.36 -1.99 -15.50
C TRP A 246 11.80 -2.98 -16.52
N LEU A 247 11.66 -2.58 -17.79
CA LEU A 247 11.14 -3.44 -18.82
C LEU A 247 12.10 -4.64 -19.03
N PRO A 248 11.62 -5.89 -18.93
CA PRO A 248 12.45 -7.06 -19.19
C PRO A 248 13.05 -6.97 -20.59
N SER A 249 14.38 -7.05 -20.71
CA SER A 249 15.03 -7.05 -22.01
C SER A 249 14.50 -8.23 -22.82
N ALA A 250 13.99 -7.98 -24.04
CA ALA A 250 13.35 -8.99 -24.88
C ALA A 250 14.17 -10.30 -25.00
N LYS A 251 15.51 -10.24 -24.91
CA LYS A 251 16.40 -11.41 -24.88
C LYS A 251 16.03 -12.48 -23.82
N ARG A 252 15.48 -12.11 -22.66
CA ARG A 252 15.04 -13.10 -21.64
C ARG A 252 13.74 -13.82 -22.01
N LEU A 253 12.86 -13.18 -22.78
CA LEU A 253 11.61 -13.76 -23.25
C LEU A 253 11.83 -14.73 -24.42
N TRP A 254 12.85 -14.50 -25.25
CA TRP A 254 13.18 -15.36 -26.40
C TRP A 254 14.04 -16.57 -26.05
N VAL A 255 14.79 -16.55 -24.95
CA VAL A 255 15.58 -17.70 -24.46
C VAL A 255 14.69 -18.76 -23.79
N ALA A 256 13.49 -18.39 -23.33
CA ALA A 256 12.51 -19.30 -22.73
C ALA A 256 11.60 -20.02 -23.76
N ARG A 257 11.91 -19.98 -25.07
CA ARG A 257 11.36 -21.00 -25.97
C ARG A 257 12.17 -22.27 -25.72
N PRO A 258 11.60 -23.34 -25.12
CA PRO A 258 12.28 -24.62 -25.13
C PRO A 258 12.55 -24.93 -26.60
N ALA A 259 13.82 -25.14 -26.93
CA ALA A 259 14.19 -25.74 -28.19
C ALA A 259 13.39 -27.02 -28.26
N ARG A 260 12.28 -27.01 -29.00
CA ARG A 260 11.54 -28.22 -29.32
C ARG A 260 12.58 -29.11 -29.97
N VAL A 261 12.88 -30.19 -29.28
CA VAL A 261 13.77 -31.26 -29.69
C VAL A 261 13.27 -31.73 -31.06
N HIS A 262 13.80 -31.13 -32.12
CA HIS A 262 13.88 -31.75 -33.44
C HIS A 262 15.15 -32.61 -33.47
N GLY A 263 15.26 -33.46 -32.45
CA GLY A 263 16.08 -34.65 -32.46
C GLY A 263 15.15 -35.83 -32.69
N SER A 264 14.44 -35.85 -33.82
CA SER A 264 14.07 -37.14 -34.40
C SER A 264 15.39 -37.83 -34.70
N ALA A 265 15.72 -38.86 -33.91
CA ALA A 265 16.84 -39.73 -34.17
C ALA A 265 16.81 -40.13 -35.66
N PRO A 266 17.96 -40.20 -36.36
CA PRO A 266 17.98 -40.82 -37.67
C PRO A 266 17.43 -42.23 -37.49
N LEU A 267 16.32 -42.54 -38.18
CA LEU A 267 15.86 -43.91 -38.30
C LEU A 267 16.97 -44.67 -39.01
N ASP A 268 17.68 -45.50 -38.25
CA ASP A 268 18.49 -46.56 -38.83
C ASP A 268 17.53 -47.48 -39.60
N PRO A 269 17.76 -47.75 -40.90
CA PRO A 269 16.90 -48.66 -41.67
C PRO A 269 16.91 -50.10 -41.13
N GLU A 270 17.81 -50.44 -40.21
CA GLU A 270 17.96 -51.81 -39.69
C GLU A 270 17.57 -51.87 -38.20
N GLY A 271 16.27 -52.01 -37.95
CA GLY A 271 15.71 -52.07 -36.61
C GLY A 271 16.24 -53.23 -35.77
N THR A 272 17.18 -52.95 -34.86
CA THR A 272 17.46 -53.82 -33.71
C THR A 272 17.82 -52.96 -32.50
N THR A 273 16.98 -53.02 -31.47
CA THR A 273 17.16 -52.30 -30.21
C THR A 273 18.25 -52.90 -29.34
N ALA A 274 19.06 -52.03 -28.74
CA ALA A 274 19.58 -52.17 -27.39
C ALA A 274 19.38 -50.85 -26.65
#